data_AF-A0A969GX40-F1
#
_entry.id   AF-A0A969GX40-F1
#
_cell.length_a   1.000
_cell.length_b   1.000
_cell.length_c   1.000
_cell.angle_alpha   90.00
_cell.angle_beta   90.00
_cell.angle_gamma   90.00
#
_symmetry.space_group_name_H-M   'P 1'
#
loop_
_entity.id
_entity.type
_entity.pdbx_description
1 polymer ?
#
loop_
_entity_poly.entity_id
_entity_poly.type
_entity_poly.pdbx_seq_one_letter_code
_entity_poly.pdbx_strand_id
1 'polypeptide(L)'
;MNLPLVFDIAIGLIFIYLILSLLTSEIQELTATLLQWRAEHLKKAIDILLTGEVENGSIHQKFVDDLYNSPPLKALNQEAKGKVARSFRKISHAIGDFYRSITGMRNAFGNQRSGPSYIPSEAFATAVLQKLDLELLSQKVSELTVQKFNKDKLELVKQVLQDLRISLGDDSLLVSELQALEDALTDVFDNFVRGRITFTAAIDQTAEQLKQFVDNTESSLSDNHHCQEIIRRRLPYLRQAIALKRMEPTVSEVLAIILDKSNQKNLSPQIAKIVARINERNPEIPEQLRQNLVSLARQAQFKANSLQTGVQQLEQEIATWFDHSMERSSGVYKRNSKGIAIAIGFLVAIISNADTFHIVNRLSKDSILRSTISNAADQLVAQPLQTPASLPSEPAASAPEEFEPEAVEPLPSAPLPVEPEVGQAAANPDSAEAVRLRNIRDAVDDALQGLSLPIGWNQANTSAQTIESQYSLIPFFRVPYLRRIIGWFISGIALSMGASFWYDLLSKVMRVRNSGRRSDANPRSSDATFDD
;
A
#
# COMPACT_ATOMS: atom_id res chain seq x y z
N MET A 1 22.16 -49.47 -10.20
CA MET A 1 20.77 -48.97 -10.19
C MET A 1 20.57 -48.20 -11.49
N ASN A 2 19.54 -48.50 -12.27
CA ASN A 2 19.32 -47.82 -13.55
C ASN A 2 19.00 -46.34 -13.30
N LEU A 3 19.79 -45.41 -13.87
CA LEU A 3 19.60 -43.96 -13.75
C LEU A 3 18.14 -43.52 -13.95
N PRO A 4 17.38 -44.05 -14.94
CA PRO A 4 15.96 -43.74 -15.12
C PRO A 4 15.09 -44.06 -13.89
N LEU A 5 15.35 -45.19 -13.22
CA LEU A 5 14.59 -45.60 -12.03
C LEU A 5 14.78 -44.60 -10.87
N VAL A 6 15.99 -44.07 -10.71
CA VAL A 6 16.30 -43.08 -9.67
C VAL A 6 15.54 -41.77 -9.93
N PHE A 7 15.51 -41.31 -11.19
CA PHE A 7 14.75 -40.13 -11.57
C PHE A 7 13.25 -40.31 -11.34
N ASP A 8 12.68 -41.46 -11.71
CA ASP A 8 11.24 -41.70 -11.55
C ASP A 8 10.82 -41.77 -10.07
N ILE A 9 11.65 -42.37 -9.21
CA ILE A 9 11.42 -42.37 -7.76
C ILE A 9 11.52 -40.95 -7.19
N ALA A 10 12.53 -40.17 -7.61
CA ALA A 10 12.71 -38.80 -7.15
C ALA A 10 11.54 -37.90 -7.58
N ILE A 11 11.12 -37.98 -8.84
CA ILE A 11 9.96 -37.25 -9.37
C ILE A 11 8.69 -37.65 -8.62
N GLY A 12 8.49 -38.95 -8.39
CA GLY A 12 7.39 -39.48 -7.60
C GLY A 12 7.32 -38.87 -6.20
N LEU A 13 8.46 -38.83 -5.51
CA LEU A 13 8.56 -38.28 -4.17
C LEU A 13 8.30 -36.77 -4.14
N ILE A 14 8.92 -36.03 -5.05
CA ILE A 14 8.77 -34.57 -5.19
C ILE A 14 7.30 -34.22 -5.47
N PHE A 15 6.65 -34.94 -6.37
CA PHE A 15 5.26 -34.70 -6.75
C PHE A 15 4.29 -34.96 -5.60
N ILE A 16 4.48 -36.04 -4.83
CA ILE A 16 3.66 -36.32 -3.64
C ILE A 16 3.80 -35.20 -2.60
N TYR A 17 5.02 -34.73 -2.35
CA TYR A 17 5.23 -33.61 -1.42
C TYR A 17 4.73 -32.28 -1.96
N LEU A 18 4.75 -32.05 -3.27
CA LEU A 18 4.13 -30.89 -3.90
C LEU A 18 2.63 -30.83 -3.58
N ILE A 19 1.91 -31.93 -3.80
CA ILE A 19 0.46 -32.03 -3.52
C ILE A 19 0.16 -31.78 -2.04
N LEU A 20 0.86 -32.48 -1.14
CA LEU A 20 0.64 -32.33 0.29
C LEU A 20 1.03 -30.93 0.80
N SER A 21 2.02 -30.29 0.17
CA SER A 21 2.42 -28.92 0.51
C SER A 21 1.40 -27.89 -0.01
N LEU A 22 0.76 -28.14 -1.16
CA LEU A 22 -0.36 -27.30 -1.63
C LEU A 22 -1.52 -27.34 -0.65
N LEU A 23 -1.92 -28.54 -0.20
CA LEU A 23 -2.95 -28.71 0.83
C LEU A 23 -2.58 -27.97 2.12
N THR A 24 -1.31 -28.07 2.54
CA THR A 24 -0.80 -27.37 3.73
C THR A 24 -0.91 -25.84 3.57
N SER A 25 -0.53 -25.30 2.40
CA SER A 25 -0.65 -23.87 2.10
C SER A 25 -2.11 -23.40 2.06
N GLU A 26 -3.04 -24.19 1.51
CA GLU A 26 -4.48 -23.87 1.53
C GLU A 26 -5.02 -23.82 2.96
N ILE A 27 -4.69 -24.81 3.79
CA ILE A 27 -5.11 -24.84 5.20
C ILE A 27 -4.55 -23.62 5.94
N GLN A 28 -3.30 -23.25 5.69
CA GLN A 28 -2.68 -22.08 6.29
C GLN A 28 -3.40 -20.78 5.89
N GLU A 29 -3.72 -20.61 4.61
CA GLU A 29 -4.42 -19.42 4.09
C GLU A 29 -5.85 -19.31 4.65
N LEU A 30 -6.58 -20.43 4.70
CA LEU A 30 -7.91 -20.50 5.30
C LEU A 30 -7.86 -20.15 6.79
N THR A 31 -6.86 -20.65 7.50
CA THR A 31 -6.66 -20.37 8.93
C THR A 31 -6.39 -18.88 9.17
N ALA A 32 -5.51 -18.27 8.37
CA ALA A 32 -5.20 -16.85 8.46
C ALA A 32 -6.42 -15.96 8.15
N THR A 33 -7.25 -16.38 7.19
CA THR A 33 -8.49 -15.68 6.81
C THR A 33 -9.56 -15.79 7.88
N LEU A 34 -9.77 -17.00 8.42
CA LEU A 34 -10.75 -17.29 9.48
C LEU A 34 -10.43 -16.53 10.76
N LEU A 35 -9.15 -16.49 11.14
CA LEU A 35 -8.70 -15.86 12.38
C LEU A 35 -8.42 -14.36 12.23
N GLN A 36 -8.60 -13.79 11.03
CA GLN A 36 -8.37 -12.38 10.71
C GLN A 36 -6.97 -11.88 11.14
N TRP A 37 -5.98 -12.76 11.16
CA TRP A 37 -4.65 -12.44 11.67
C TRP A 37 -3.97 -11.32 10.90
N ARG A 38 -4.24 -11.22 9.58
CA ARG A 38 -3.71 -10.15 8.74
C ARG A 38 -4.26 -8.78 9.15
N ALA A 39 -5.58 -8.68 9.37
CA ALA A 39 -6.21 -7.45 9.84
C ALA A 39 -5.73 -7.08 11.24
N GLU A 40 -5.62 -8.06 12.16
CA GLU A 40 -5.12 -7.84 13.51
C GLU A 40 -3.66 -7.35 13.51
N HIS A 41 -2.81 -7.98 12.70
CA HIS A 41 -1.42 -7.55 12.54
C HIS A 41 -1.33 -6.13 11.97
N LEU A 42 -2.14 -5.81 10.96
CA LEU A 42 -2.20 -4.47 10.38
C LEU A 42 -2.62 -3.42 11.42
N LYS A 43 -3.63 -3.72 12.26
CA LYS A 43 -4.03 -2.83 13.34
C LYS A 43 -2.91 -2.59 14.34
N LYS A 44 -2.25 -3.66 14.80
CA LYS A 44 -1.10 -3.57 15.72
C LYS A 44 0.05 -2.78 15.09
N ALA A 45 0.34 -2.97 13.81
CA ALA A 45 1.39 -2.24 13.10
C ALA A 45 1.08 -0.74 13.03
N ILE A 46 -0.18 -0.37 12.75
CA ILE A 46 -0.62 1.03 12.76
C ILE A 46 -0.58 1.63 14.17
N ASP A 47 -0.99 0.86 15.18
CA ASP A 47 -0.94 1.33 16.57
C ASP A 47 0.49 1.67 16.99
N ILE A 48 1.44 0.77 16.72
CA ILE A 48 2.87 0.99 16.96
C ILE A 48 3.41 2.14 16.11
N LEU A 49 3.00 2.25 14.84
CA LEU A 49 3.43 3.32 13.94
C LEU A 49 3.02 4.71 14.46
N LEU A 50 1.80 4.82 14.97
CA LEU A 50 1.21 6.08 15.40
C LEU A 50 1.63 6.45 16.82
N THR A 51 1.70 5.48 17.73
CA THR A 51 1.92 5.71 19.17
C THR A 51 3.36 5.47 19.61
N GLY A 52 4.11 4.63 18.90
CA GLY A 52 5.44 4.16 19.30
C GLY A 52 5.41 3.05 20.37
N GLU A 53 4.24 2.67 20.89
CA GLU A 53 4.09 1.72 22.00
C GLU A 53 3.30 0.47 21.58
N VAL A 54 3.46 -0.62 22.35
CA VAL A 54 2.78 -1.91 22.13
C VAL A 54 1.61 -2.12 23.10
N GLU A 55 1.47 -1.29 24.14
CA GLU A 55 0.50 -1.51 25.21
C GLU A 55 -0.93 -1.08 24.82
N ASN A 56 -1.82 -2.09 24.80
CA ASN A 56 -3.26 -1.89 24.67
C ASN A 56 -3.81 -1.20 25.92
N GLY A 57 -4.40 -0.02 25.77
CA GLY A 57 -4.88 0.82 26.87
C GLY A 57 -4.25 2.22 26.93
N SER A 58 -3.36 2.55 25.99
CA SER A 58 -2.80 3.89 25.89
C SER A 58 -3.90 4.92 25.62
N ILE A 59 -3.71 6.12 26.16
CA ILE A 59 -4.56 7.31 25.96
C ILE A 59 -4.84 7.52 24.45
N HIS A 60 -3.88 7.16 23.61
CA HIS A 60 -3.90 7.32 22.16
C HIS A 60 -4.71 6.27 21.38
N GLN A 61 -5.16 5.18 22.01
CA GLN A 61 -5.91 4.13 21.31
C GLN A 61 -7.23 4.64 20.73
N LYS A 62 -7.86 5.63 21.39
CA LYS A 62 -9.06 6.32 20.87
C LYS A 62 -8.78 7.01 19.54
N PHE A 63 -7.63 7.69 19.41
CA PHE A 63 -7.24 8.35 18.16
C PHE A 63 -7.10 7.34 17.02
N VAL A 64 -6.49 6.18 17.29
CA VAL A 64 -6.33 5.10 16.30
C VAL A 64 -7.68 4.52 15.91
N ASP A 65 -8.54 4.18 16.87
CA ASP A 65 -9.88 3.66 16.60
C ASP A 65 -10.72 4.67 15.79
N ASP A 66 -10.61 5.95 16.11
CA ASP A 66 -11.28 7.03 15.39
C ASP A 66 -10.72 7.26 13.99
N LEU A 67 -9.43 6.99 13.77
CA LEU A 67 -8.80 6.98 12.44
C LEU A 67 -9.36 5.84 11.59
N TYR A 68 -9.48 4.63 12.15
CA TYR A 68 -10.10 3.49 11.48
C TYR A 68 -11.58 3.73 11.10
N ASN A 69 -12.27 4.54 11.90
CA ASN A 69 -13.66 4.95 11.64
C ASN A 69 -13.81 6.09 10.63
N SER A 70 -12.70 6.63 10.10
CA SER A 70 -12.74 7.65 9.04
C SER A 70 -13.37 7.10 7.75
N PRO A 71 -14.05 7.94 6.94
CA PRO A 71 -14.67 7.49 5.69
C PRO A 71 -13.76 6.67 4.75
N PRO A 72 -12.51 7.09 4.43
CA PRO A 72 -11.65 6.34 3.52
C PRO A 72 -11.26 4.95 4.06
N LEU A 73 -10.99 4.83 5.36
CA LEU A 73 -10.60 3.53 5.95
C LEU A 73 -11.80 2.63 6.25
N LYS A 74 -12.92 3.20 6.66
CA LYS A 74 -14.15 2.47 6.94
C LYS A 74 -14.75 1.84 5.67
N ALA A 75 -14.61 2.50 4.52
CA ALA A 75 -15.05 1.97 3.23
C ALA A 75 -14.31 0.68 2.82
N LEU A 76 -13.06 0.51 3.26
CA LEU A 76 -12.27 -0.70 3.01
C LEU A 76 -12.75 -1.91 3.82
N ASN A 77 -13.50 -1.68 4.89
CA ASN A 77 -14.06 -2.75 5.72
C ASN A 77 -15.35 -3.29 5.07
N GLN A 78 -15.20 -4.11 4.03
CA GLN A 78 -16.32 -4.77 3.39
C GLN A 78 -16.74 -6.01 4.18
N GLU A 79 -17.76 -5.88 5.02
CA GLU A 79 -18.37 -7.03 5.68
C GLU A 79 -19.37 -7.75 4.75
N ALA A 80 -19.16 -9.03 4.49
CA ALA A 80 -20.13 -9.87 3.79
C ALA A 80 -21.44 -10.01 4.60
N LYS A 81 -22.56 -9.47 4.10
CA LYS A 81 -23.86 -9.39 4.80
C LYS A 81 -24.78 -10.62 4.62
N GLY A 82 -24.22 -11.80 4.33
CA GLY A 82 -24.98 -13.03 4.03
C GLY A 82 -25.41 -13.87 5.26
N LYS A 83 -26.43 -14.73 5.09
CA LYS A 83 -26.83 -15.74 6.10
C LYS A 83 -25.73 -16.79 6.32
N VAL A 84 -25.07 -17.24 5.25
CA VAL A 84 -23.91 -18.16 5.30
C VAL A 84 -22.71 -17.50 5.98
N ALA A 85 -22.44 -16.22 5.64
CA ALA A 85 -21.38 -15.43 6.28
C ALA A 85 -21.58 -15.31 7.80
N ARG A 86 -22.83 -15.15 8.28
CA ARG A 86 -23.13 -15.14 9.72
C ARG A 86 -22.83 -16.45 10.43
N SER A 87 -23.10 -17.60 9.79
CA SER A 87 -22.79 -18.92 10.36
C SER A 87 -21.29 -19.19 10.39
N PHE A 88 -20.59 -18.91 9.29
CA PHE A 88 -19.13 -19.03 9.22
C PHE A 88 -18.44 -18.14 10.25
N ARG A 89 -18.98 -16.94 10.49
CA ARG A 89 -18.51 -16.00 11.51
C ARG A 89 -18.65 -16.53 12.94
N LYS A 90 -19.73 -17.25 13.28
CA LYS A 90 -19.86 -17.88 14.61
C LYS A 90 -18.78 -18.94 14.83
N ILE A 91 -18.48 -19.71 13.79
CA ILE A 91 -17.44 -20.74 13.81
C ILE A 91 -16.05 -20.09 13.94
N SER A 92 -15.77 -19.06 13.14
CA SER A 92 -14.50 -18.35 13.18
C SER A 92 -14.24 -17.71 14.55
N HIS A 93 -15.28 -17.13 15.18
CA HIS A 93 -15.18 -16.62 16.54
C HIS A 93 -14.91 -17.72 17.57
N ALA A 94 -15.62 -18.85 17.51
CA ALA A 94 -15.38 -19.96 18.44
C ALA A 94 -13.94 -20.50 18.35
N ILE A 95 -13.41 -20.65 17.13
CA ILE A 95 -12.02 -21.05 16.89
C ILE A 95 -11.06 -19.96 17.40
N GLY A 96 -11.36 -18.70 17.12
CA GLY A 96 -10.55 -17.56 17.58
C GLY A 96 -10.54 -17.40 19.09
N ASP A 97 -11.66 -17.59 19.78
CA ASP A 97 -11.79 -17.53 21.25
C ASP A 97 -11.00 -18.67 21.89
N PHE A 98 -11.10 -19.88 21.34
CA PHE A 98 -10.30 -21.02 21.78
C PHE A 98 -8.80 -20.80 21.58
N TYR A 99 -8.39 -20.32 20.41
CA TYR A 99 -6.99 -19.99 20.12
C TYR A 99 -6.46 -18.90 21.07
N ARG A 100 -7.25 -17.84 21.31
CA ARG A 100 -6.91 -16.77 22.25
C ARG A 100 -6.84 -17.27 23.70
N SER A 101 -7.72 -18.19 24.09
CA SER A 101 -7.70 -18.82 25.41
C SER A 101 -6.46 -19.68 25.64
N ILE A 102 -5.93 -20.32 24.59
CA ILE A 102 -4.72 -21.17 24.69
C ILE A 102 -3.44 -20.34 24.62
N THR A 103 -3.43 -19.27 23.82
CA THR A 103 -2.23 -18.43 23.58
C THR A 103 -2.13 -17.23 24.52
N GLY A 104 -3.18 -16.91 25.29
CA GLY A 104 -3.22 -15.75 26.18
C GLY A 104 -3.33 -14.39 25.47
N MET A 105 -3.56 -14.38 24.15
CA MET A 105 -3.64 -13.15 23.34
C MET A 105 -5.02 -12.47 23.45
N ARG A 106 -5.05 -11.14 23.61
CA ARG A 106 -6.29 -10.32 23.67
C ARG A 106 -6.68 -9.82 22.27
N ASN A 107 -7.98 -9.60 22.03
CA ASN A 107 -8.51 -9.10 20.75
C ASN A 107 -8.04 -7.66 20.47
N ALA A 108 -7.28 -7.46 19.38
CA ALA A 108 -6.79 -6.14 18.96
C ALA A 108 -7.92 -5.17 18.53
N PHE A 109 -9.09 -5.68 18.15
CA PHE A 109 -10.21 -4.87 17.71
C PHE A 109 -11.17 -4.47 18.84
N GLY A 110 -10.90 -4.87 20.09
CA GLY A 110 -11.76 -4.53 21.23
C GLY A 110 -13.21 -4.97 20.99
N ASN A 111 -14.13 -4.00 20.89
CA ASN A 111 -15.56 -4.21 20.61
C ASN A 111 -15.91 -4.20 19.10
N GLN A 112 -14.99 -3.77 18.24
CA GLN A 112 -15.17 -3.84 16.78
C GLN A 112 -14.94 -5.29 16.31
N ARG A 113 -15.80 -5.75 15.39
CA ARG A 113 -15.93 -7.18 15.06
C ARG A 113 -14.94 -7.68 14.00
N SER A 114 -14.40 -6.76 13.18
CA SER A 114 -13.39 -7.02 12.16
C SER A 114 -12.79 -5.71 11.63
N GLY A 115 -11.58 -5.76 11.07
CA GLY A 115 -10.95 -4.65 10.36
C GLY A 115 -10.51 -5.01 8.95
N PRO A 116 -10.13 -4.02 8.12
CA PRO A 116 -9.60 -4.27 6.79
C PRO A 116 -8.29 -5.08 6.85
N SER A 117 -8.12 -6.03 5.93
CA SER A 117 -6.89 -6.85 5.84
C SER A 117 -5.76 -6.17 5.07
N TYR A 118 -6.05 -5.05 4.42
CA TYR A 118 -5.09 -4.20 3.72
C TYR A 118 -5.62 -2.78 3.71
N ILE A 119 -4.73 -1.81 3.86
CA ILE A 119 -5.03 -0.38 3.75
C ILE A 119 -4.08 0.19 2.70
N PRO A 120 -4.60 0.74 1.58
CA PRO A 120 -3.79 1.51 0.64
C PRO A 120 -3.16 2.72 1.35
N SER A 121 -1.91 3.03 1.02
CA SER A 121 -1.16 4.11 1.65
C SER A 121 -1.79 5.49 1.42
N GLU A 122 -2.35 5.72 0.22
CA GLU A 122 -3.13 6.92 -0.10
C GLU A 122 -4.34 7.06 0.83
N ALA A 123 -5.16 6.01 0.98
CA ALA A 123 -6.33 6.04 1.87
C ALA A 123 -5.96 6.32 3.32
N PHE A 124 -4.81 5.80 3.79
CA PHE A 124 -4.27 6.13 5.11
C PHE A 124 -3.83 7.59 5.22
N ALA A 125 -3.08 8.10 4.24
CA ALA A 125 -2.61 9.48 4.21
C ALA A 125 -3.78 10.47 4.19
N THR A 126 -4.76 10.24 3.32
CA THR A 126 -6.00 11.01 3.27
C THR A 126 -6.73 10.98 4.62
N ALA A 127 -6.82 9.82 5.28
CA ALA A 127 -7.46 9.69 6.58
C ALA A 127 -6.76 10.54 7.66
N VAL A 128 -5.43 10.55 7.66
CA VAL A 128 -4.62 11.35 8.59
C VAL A 128 -4.81 12.85 8.31
N LEU A 129 -4.77 13.28 7.05
CA LEU A 129 -4.96 14.69 6.69
C LEU A 129 -6.38 15.19 6.98
N GLN A 130 -7.40 14.37 6.72
CA GLN A 130 -8.79 14.68 7.07
C GLN A 130 -9.00 14.84 8.58
N LYS A 131 -8.30 14.03 9.39
CA LYS A 131 -8.33 14.18 10.86
C LYS A 131 -7.78 15.53 11.31
N LEU A 132 -6.81 16.07 10.59
CA LEU A 132 -6.20 17.37 10.87
C LEU A 132 -6.97 18.53 10.24
N ASP A 133 -7.97 18.27 9.40
CA ASP A 133 -8.74 19.29 8.65
C ASP A 133 -7.82 20.30 7.93
N LEU A 134 -6.70 19.77 7.39
CA LEU A 134 -5.59 20.59 6.90
C LEU A 134 -5.99 21.42 5.68
N GLU A 135 -6.92 20.94 4.86
CA GLU A 135 -7.45 21.64 3.70
C GLU A 135 -8.16 22.94 4.10
N LEU A 136 -9.15 22.83 5.00
CA LEU A 136 -9.89 23.99 5.50
C LEU A 136 -8.97 25.00 6.20
N LEU A 137 -8.02 24.50 6.99
CA LEU A 137 -7.06 25.36 7.68
C LEU A 137 -6.13 26.07 6.68
N SER A 138 -5.59 25.36 5.70
CA SER A 138 -4.71 25.91 4.66
C SER A 138 -5.41 27.02 3.88
N GLN A 139 -6.65 26.76 3.45
CA GLN A 139 -7.46 27.76 2.76
C GLN A 139 -7.63 29.02 3.63
N LYS A 140 -8.05 28.85 4.88
CA LYS A 140 -8.30 29.99 5.78
C LYS A 140 -7.05 30.77 6.12
N VAL A 141 -5.92 30.10 6.29
CA VAL A 141 -4.62 30.74 6.54
C VAL A 141 -4.20 31.58 5.33
N SER A 142 -4.36 31.06 4.11
CA SER A 142 -4.07 31.82 2.89
C SER A 142 -4.99 33.02 2.72
N GLU A 143 -6.30 32.87 2.94
CA GLU A 143 -7.27 33.98 2.93
C GLU A 143 -6.86 35.11 3.88
N LEU A 144 -6.58 34.79 5.14
CA LEU A 144 -6.18 35.78 6.13
C LEU A 144 -4.82 36.40 5.82
N THR A 145 -3.93 35.67 5.15
CA THR A 145 -2.64 36.18 4.73
C THR A 145 -2.77 37.22 3.62
N VAL A 146 -3.58 36.95 2.60
CA VAL A 146 -3.89 37.92 1.53
C VAL A 146 -4.63 39.13 2.11
N GLN A 147 -5.67 38.90 2.93
CA GLN A 147 -6.42 39.98 3.56
C GLN A 147 -5.52 40.90 4.39
N LYS A 148 -4.64 40.31 5.21
CA LYS A 148 -3.68 41.07 6.01
C LYS A 148 -2.69 41.82 5.12
N PHE A 149 -2.21 41.20 4.04
CA PHE A 149 -1.33 41.88 3.09
C PHE A 149 -1.99 43.11 2.45
N ASN A 150 -3.21 42.95 1.91
CA ASN A 150 -3.96 44.07 1.31
C ASN A 150 -4.20 45.18 2.34
N LYS A 151 -4.60 44.82 3.57
CA LYS A 151 -4.82 45.79 4.65
C LYS A 151 -3.54 46.54 5.03
N ASP A 152 -2.43 45.82 5.24
CA ASP A 152 -1.15 46.42 5.64
C ASP A 152 -0.63 47.38 4.55
N LYS A 153 -0.80 47.03 3.27
CA LYS A 153 -0.43 47.92 2.15
C LYS A 153 -1.34 49.13 2.02
N LEU A 154 -2.65 48.93 2.11
CA LEU A 154 -3.61 50.01 2.04
C LEU A 154 -3.41 51.02 3.19
N GLU A 155 -3.10 50.54 4.40
CA GLU A 155 -2.81 51.39 5.55
C GLU A 155 -1.58 52.27 5.31
N LEU A 156 -0.52 51.71 4.70
CA LEU A 156 0.66 52.48 4.32
C LEU A 156 0.31 53.59 3.31
N VAL A 157 -0.51 53.27 2.30
CA VAL A 157 -1.00 54.26 1.32
C VAL A 157 -1.78 55.36 2.01
N LYS A 158 -2.70 55.01 2.91
CA LYS A 158 -3.50 55.96 3.68
C LYS A 158 -2.65 56.90 4.52
N GLN A 159 -1.63 56.38 5.19
CA GLN A 159 -0.70 57.19 6.00
C GLN A 159 0.06 58.20 5.14
N VAL A 160 0.61 57.76 4.01
CA VAL A 160 1.32 58.67 3.09
C VAL A 160 0.38 59.74 2.52
N LEU A 161 -0.84 59.37 2.13
CA LEU A 161 -1.83 60.32 1.63
C LEU A 161 -2.26 61.32 2.71
N GLN A 162 -2.44 60.87 3.96
CA GLN A 162 -2.81 61.75 5.06
C GLN A 162 -1.73 62.79 5.34
N ASP A 163 -0.45 62.39 5.36
CA ASP A 163 0.68 63.31 5.51
C ASP A 163 0.73 64.34 4.38
N LEU A 164 0.41 63.92 3.15
CA LEU A 164 0.33 64.81 1.99
C LEU A 164 -0.83 65.81 2.09
N ARG A 165 -2.03 65.37 2.48
CA ARG A 165 -3.19 66.25 2.70
C ARG A 165 -2.90 67.33 3.73
N ILE A 166 -2.28 66.94 4.85
CA ILE A 166 -1.86 67.89 5.90
C ILE A 166 -0.84 68.89 5.37
N SER A 167 0.16 68.42 4.62
CA SER A 167 1.21 69.28 4.06
C SER A 167 0.68 70.29 3.03
N LEU A 168 -0.40 69.95 2.34
CA LEU A 168 -0.99 70.74 1.25
C LEU A 168 -2.22 71.56 1.68
N GLY A 169 -2.81 71.25 2.84
CA GLY A 169 -4.04 71.90 3.30
C GLY A 169 -5.27 71.56 2.46
N ASP A 170 -5.25 70.44 1.74
CA ASP A 170 -6.36 69.97 0.89
C ASP A 170 -6.79 68.56 1.31
N ASP A 171 -7.91 68.49 2.03
CA ASP A 171 -8.49 67.22 2.49
C ASP A 171 -9.16 66.41 1.38
N SER A 172 -9.46 67.04 0.23
CA SER A 172 -10.15 66.40 -0.91
C SER A 172 -9.20 65.67 -1.87
N LEU A 173 -7.89 65.83 -1.66
CA LEU A 173 -6.84 65.27 -2.52
C LEU A 173 -6.95 63.74 -2.63
N LEU A 174 -7.10 63.24 -3.86
CA LEU A 174 -7.03 61.82 -4.24
C LEU A 174 -8.08 60.92 -3.55
N VAL A 175 -9.23 61.46 -3.15
CA VAL A 175 -10.30 60.69 -2.50
C VAL A 175 -10.87 59.63 -3.45
N SER A 176 -11.17 60.00 -4.70
CA SER A 176 -11.71 59.08 -5.73
C SER A 176 -10.74 57.96 -6.09
N GLU A 177 -9.47 58.29 -6.20
CA GLU A 177 -8.38 57.39 -6.59
C GLU A 177 -8.11 56.38 -5.47
N LEU A 178 -8.15 56.83 -4.21
CA LEU A 178 -8.05 55.95 -3.05
C LEU A 178 -9.24 54.99 -2.98
N GLN A 179 -10.47 55.49 -3.23
CA GLN A 179 -11.65 54.63 -3.26
C GLN A 179 -11.56 53.56 -4.37
N ALA A 180 -11.14 53.96 -5.58
CA ALA A 180 -10.95 53.02 -6.69
C ALA A 180 -9.90 51.95 -6.37
N LEU A 181 -8.82 52.31 -5.66
CA LEU A 181 -7.83 51.34 -5.19
C LEU A 181 -8.44 50.39 -4.14
N GLU A 182 -9.22 50.88 -3.18
CA GLU A 182 -9.89 50.03 -2.18
C GLU A 182 -10.82 49.01 -2.84
N ASP A 183 -11.61 49.46 -3.81
CA ASP A 183 -12.54 48.61 -4.56
C ASP A 183 -11.76 47.56 -5.36
N ALA A 184 -10.69 47.96 -6.07
CA ALA A 184 -9.84 47.04 -6.83
C ALA A 184 -9.16 45.98 -5.95
N LEU A 185 -8.64 46.36 -4.78
CA LEU A 185 -8.04 45.40 -3.83
C LEU A 185 -9.08 44.46 -3.21
N THR A 186 -10.31 44.94 -3.04
CA THR A 186 -11.44 44.10 -2.59
C THR A 186 -11.80 43.08 -3.67
N ASP A 187 -11.85 43.49 -4.94
CA ASP A 187 -12.11 42.59 -6.07
C ASP A 187 -11.03 41.52 -6.22
N VAL A 188 -9.75 41.87 -6.07
CA VAL A 188 -8.64 40.89 -6.08
C VAL A 188 -8.83 39.86 -4.96
N PHE A 189 -9.15 40.32 -3.75
CA PHE A 189 -9.40 39.42 -2.62
C PHE A 189 -10.61 38.51 -2.84
N ASP A 190 -11.72 39.05 -3.35
CA ASP A 190 -12.93 38.30 -3.66
C ASP A 190 -12.69 37.24 -4.74
N ASN A 191 -11.93 37.57 -5.78
CA ASN A 191 -11.56 36.61 -6.81
C ASN A 191 -10.67 35.49 -6.25
N PHE A 192 -9.77 35.81 -5.31
CA PHE A 192 -8.95 34.81 -4.62
C PHE A 192 -9.80 33.89 -3.73
N VAL A 193 -10.67 34.43 -2.88
CA VAL A 193 -11.57 33.66 -1.99
C VAL A 193 -12.50 32.74 -2.79
N ARG A 194 -12.94 33.18 -3.98
CA ARG A 194 -13.77 32.37 -4.90
C ARG A 194 -12.96 31.35 -5.71
N GLY A 195 -11.64 31.26 -5.51
CA GLY A 195 -10.76 30.32 -6.21
C GLY A 195 -10.53 30.64 -7.68
N ARG A 196 -10.79 31.87 -8.13
CA ARG A 196 -10.58 32.29 -9.53
C ARG A 196 -9.12 32.61 -9.85
N ILE A 197 -8.36 33.01 -8.84
CA ILE A 197 -6.93 33.32 -8.94
C ILE A 197 -6.17 32.61 -7.82
N THR A 198 -4.90 32.31 -8.05
CA THR A 198 -4.01 31.69 -7.05
C THR A 198 -3.51 32.71 -6.03
N PHE A 199 -2.90 32.24 -4.93
CA PHE A 199 -2.30 33.13 -3.93
C PHE A 199 -1.25 34.06 -4.57
N THR A 200 -0.34 33.49 -5.37
CA THR A 200 0.70 34.27 -6.06
C THR A 200 0.08 35.33 -6.97
N ALA A 201 -0.93 34.95 -7.76
CA ALA A 201 -1.63 35.89 -8.64
C ALA A 201 -2.34 36.99 -7.85
N ALA A 202 -2.92 36.70 -6.69
CA ALA A 202 -3.54 37.70 -5.83
C ALA A 202 -2.52 38.72 -5.30
N ILE A 203 -1.36 38.25 -4.83
CA ILE A 203 -0.28 39.14 -4.35
C ILE A 203 0.28 39.99 -5.50
N ASP A 204 0.52 39.40 -6.66
CA ASP A 204 1.05 40.10 -7.83
C ASP A 204 0.06 41.14 -8.37
N GLN A 205 -1.24 40.80 -8.43
CA GLN A 205 -2.29 41.74 -8.82
C GLN A 205 -2.44 42.89 -7.80
N THR A 206 -2.40 42.61 -6.50
CA THR A 206 -2.38 43.67 -5.47
C THR A 206 -1.19 44.62 -5.68
N ALA A 207 0.00 44.08 -5.94
CA ALA A 207 1.19 44.90 -6.18
C ALA A 207 1.05 45.77 -7.44
N GLU A 208 0.46 45.22 -8.51
CA GLU A 208 0.19 45.97 -9.74
C GLU A 208 -0.87 47.06 -9.55
N GLN A 209 -1.95 46.80 -8.81
CA GLN A 209 -2.96 47.84 -8.48
C GLN A 209 -2.35 48.99 -7.67
N LEU A 210 -1.49 48.67 -6.70
CA LEU A 210 -0.76 49.67 -5.93
C LEU A 210 0.21 50.49 -6.79
N LYS A 211 0.88 49.86 -7.74
CA LYS A 211 1.77 50.53 -8.69
C LYS A 211 0.99 51.48 -9.61
N GLN A 212 -0.12 51.02 -10.18
CA GLN A 212 -0.99 51.84 -11.03
C GLN A 212 -1.55 53.04 -10.28
N PHE A 213 -1.94 52.86 -9.01
CA PHE A 213 -2.35 53.97 -8.15
C PHE A 213 -1.24 55.03 -8.01
N VAL A 214 0.00 54.60 -7.79
CA VAL A 214 1.16 55.50 -7.67
C VAL A 214 1.41 56.27 -8.97
N ASP A 215 1.40 55.57 -10.10
CA ASP A 215 1.70 56.16 -11.41
C ASP A 215 0.60 57.16 -11.83
N ASN A 216 -0.67 56.83 -11.57
CA ASN A 216 -1.80 57.74 -11.80
C ASN A 216 -1.75 58.98 -10.91
N THR A 217 -1.34 58.80 -9.65
CA THR A 217 -1.13 59.90 -8.71
C THR A 217 -0.04 60.85 -9.23
N GLU A 218 1.11 60.31 -9.66
CA GLU A 218 2.22 61.10 -10.21
C GLU A 218 1.79 61.94 -11.43
N SER A 219 0.93 61.38 -12.29
CA SER A 219 0.42 62.07 -13.49
C SER A 219 -0.59 63.18 -13.20
N SER A 220 -1.43 63.03 -12.16
CA SER A 220 -2.53 63.96 -11.86
C SER A 220 -2.07 65.25 -11.16
N LEU A 221 -0.81 65.32 -10.72
CA LEU A 221 -0.23 66.41 -9.94
C LEU A 221 0.61 67.41 -10.77
N SER A 222 0.39 67.47 -12.09
CA SER A 222 1.30 68.08 -13.07
C SER A 222 1.47 69.62 -13.01
N ASP A 223 0.61 70.37 -12.32
CA ASP A 223 0.60 71.85 -12.43
C ASP A 223 1.01 72.66 -11.18
N ASN A 224 1.25 72.04 -10.01
CA ASN A 224 1.62 72.77 -8.78
C ASN A 224 3.06 72.50 -8.33
N HIS A 225 3.94 73.50 -8.53
CA HIS A 225 5.40 73.41 -8.36
C HIS A 225 5.90 73.00 -6.95
N HIS A 226 5.12 73.22 -5.89
CA HIS A 226 5.48 72.86 -4.51
C HIS A 226 4.98 71.46 -4.08
N CYS A 227 3.82 71.04 -4.57
CA CYS A 227 3.21 69.75 -4.24
C CYS A 227 3.99 68.58 -4.83
N GLN A 228 4.53 68.79 -6.03
CA GLN A 228 5.26 67.78 -6.79
C GLN A 228 6.54 67.31 -6.06
N GLU A 229 7.31 68.22 -5.47
CA GLU A 229 8.59 67.89 -4.84
C GLU A 229 8.43 67.07 -3.55
N ILE A 230 7.40 67.36 -2.75
CA ILE A 230 7.08 66.61 -1.51
C ILE A 230 6.64 65.19 -1.88
N ILE A 231 5.77 65.07 -2.89
CA ILE A 231 5.22 63.79 -3.36
C ILE A 231 6.31 62.94 -4.01
N ARG A 232 7.17 63.54 -4.84
CA ARG A 232 8.30 62.88 -5.50
C ARG A 232 9.34 62.32 -4.52
N ARG A 233 9.51 62.96 -3.35
CA ARG A 233 10.40 62.45 -2.28
C ARG A 233 9.80 61.27 -1.52
N ARG A 234 8.47 61.14 -1.45
CA ARG A 234 7.79 60.09 -0.67
C ARG A 234 7.39 58.87 -1.51
N LEU A 235 7.12 59.06 -2.81
CA LEU A 235 6.77 57.99 -3.75
C LEU A 235 7.74 56.79 -3.77
N PRO A 236 9.07 56.98 -3.73
CA PRO A 236 10.03 55.86 -3.75
C PRO A 236 9.87 54.94 -2.55
N TYR A 237 9.58 55.48 -1.36
CA TYR A 237 9.36 54.68 -0.16
C TYR A 237 8.09 53.84 -0.26
N LEU A 238 7.04 54.39 -0.88
CA LEU A 238 5.82 53.64 -1.15
C LEU A 238 6.08 52.52 -2.18
N ARG A 239 6.76 52.84 -3.30
CA ARG A 239 7.15 51.86 -4.33
C ARG A 239 8.00 50.73 -3.73
N GLN A 240 8.98 51.04 -2.89
CA GLN A 240 9.82 50.04 -2.23
C GLN A 240 9.06 49.21 -1.20
N ALA A 241 8.16 49.82 -0.45
CA ALA A 241 7.32 49.10 0.50
C ALA A 241 6.34 48.16 -0.23
N ILE A 242 5.81 48.53 -1.39
CA ILE A 242 4.95 47.68 -2.24
C ILE A 242 5.73 46.48 -2.81
N ALA A 243 7.00 46.67 -3.16
CA ALA A 243 7.86 45.65 -3.75
C ALA A 243 8.23 44.47 -2.82
N LEU A 244 7.92 44.53 -1.52
CA LEU A 244 8.16 43.43 -0.59
C LEU A 244 7.18 42.28 -0.85
N LYS A 245 7.65 41.25 -1.57
CA LYS A 245 6.94 40.00 -1.80
C LYS A 245 6.72 39.26 -0.48
N ARG A 246 5.46 39.07 -0.09
CA ARG A 246 5.13 38.25 1.08
C ARG A 246 5.25 36.77 0.70
N MET A 247 5.91 35.98 1.55
CA MET A 247 6.02 34.53 1.34
C MET A 247 4.66 33.87 1.59
N GLU A 248 4.27 32.98 0.68
CA GLU A 248 3.10 32.12 0.85
C GLU A 248 3.29 31.24 2.10
N PRO A 249 2.26 31.09 2.95
CA PRO A 249 2.35 30.22 4.12
C PRO A 249 2.72 28.80 3.70
N THR A 250 3.67 28.18 4.41
CA THR A 250 4.12 26.84 4.07
C THR A 250 3.26 25.77 4.74
N VAL A 251 3.24 24.55 4.17
CA VAL A 251 2.52 23.42 4.78
C VAL A 251 3.04 23.11 6.20
N SER A 252 4.35 23.30 6.44
CA SER A 252 4.95 23.13 7.76
C SER A 252 4.46 24.18 8.76
N GLU A 253 4.30 25.44 8.33
CA GLU A 253 3.75 26.50 9.19
C GLU A 253 2.29 26.24 9.53
N VAL A 254 1.48 25.87 8.53
CA VAL A 254 0.06 25.56 8.73
C VAL A 254 -0.11 24.36 9.67
N LEU A 255 0.68 23.31 9.48
CA LEU A 255 0.65 22.13 10.33
C LEU A 255 1.10 22.45 11.77
N ALA A 256 2.12 23.31 11.93
CA ALA A 256 2.61 23.72 13.24
C ALA A 256 1.55 24.47 14.07
N ILE A 257 0.57 25.14 13.44
CA ILE A 257 -0.56 25.78 14.14
C ILE A 257 -1.39 24.74 14.91
N ILE A 258 -1.57 23.54 14.35
CA ILE A 258 -2.32 22.44 14.97
C ILE A 258 -1.43 21.73 16.00
N LEU A 259 -0.22 21.37 15.59
CA LEU A 259 0.63 20.45 16.34
C LEU A 259 1.36 21.12 17.52
N ASP A 260 1.65 22.41 17.45
CA ASP A 260 2.36 23.14 18.50
C ASP A 260 1.42 24.10 19.24
N LYS A 261 1.04 23.71 20.46
CA LYS A 261 0.18 24.52 21.35
C LYS A 261 0.77 25.89 21.67
N SER A 262 2.09 26.08 21.59
CA SER A 262 2.72 27.37 21.87
C SER A 262 2.36 28.43 20.81
N ASN A 263 2.17 28.02 19.56
CA ASN A 263 1.81 28.90 18.44
C ASN A 263 0.33 29.33 18.48
N GLN A 264 -0.49 28.72 19.34
CA GLN A 264 -1.93 28.98 19.39
C GLN A 264 -2.31 30.28 20.12
N LYS A 265 -1.38 30.89 20.88
CA LYS A 265 -1.67 32.06 21.73
C LYS A 265 -1.98 33.34 20.93
N ASN A 266 -1.41 33.50 19.74
CA ASN A 266 -1.47 34.73 18.94
C ASN A 266 -2.24 34.55 17.63
N LEU A 267 -3.13 33.56 17.55
CA LEU A 267 -3.91 33.28 16.34
C LEU A 267 -5.03 34.30 16.13
N SER A 268 -5.34 34.58 14.86
CA SER A 268 -6.58 35.27 14.51
C SER A 268 -7.81 34.52 15.07
N PRO A 269 -8.87 35.22 15.55
CA PRO A 269 -10.07 34.57 16.08
C PRO A 269 -10.70 33.54 15.14
N GLN A 270 -10.56 33.72 13.82
CA GLN A 270 -11.08 32.78 12.82
C GLN A 270 -10.26 31.48 12.78
N ILE A 271 -8.92 31.57 12.84
CA ILE A 271 -8.02 30.40 12.88
C ILE A 271 -8.19 29.67 14.21
N ALA A 272 -8.24 30.41 15.33
CA ALA A 272 -8.42 29.84 16.66
C ALA A 272 -9.69 28.99 16.78
N LYS A 273 -10.80 29.40 16.15
CA LYS A 273 -12.04 28.61 16.08
C LYS A 273 -11.87 27.30 15.31
N ILE A 274 -11.15 27.31 14.18
CA ILE A 274 -10.88 26.09 13.40
C ILE A 274 -10.01 25.14 14.22
N VAL A 275 -8.92 25.64 14.78
CA VAL A 275 -8.00 24.85 15.63
C VAL A 275 -8.71 24.29 16.87
N ALA A 276 -9.59 25.06 17.51
CA ALA A 276 -10.41 24.57 18.62
C ALA A 276 -11.29 23.39 18.19
N ARG A 277 -11.97 23.48 17.04
CA ARG A 277 -12.77 22.36 16.51
C ARG A 277 -11.93 21.12 16.18
N ILE A 278 -10.72 21.32 15.63
CA ILE A 278 -9.80 20.21 15.35
C ILE A 278 -9.35 19.54 16.66
N ASN A 279 -8.98 20.33 17.67
CA ASN A 279 -8.55 19.84 18.97
C ASN A 279 -9.70 19.17 19.75
N GLU A 280 -10.94 19.66 19.63
CA GLU A 280 -12.12 19.02 20.23
C GLU A 280 -12.39 17.64 19.60
N ARG A 281 -12.20 17.50 18.28
CA ARG A 281 -12.37 16.23 17.56
C ARG A 281 -11.20 15.27 17.78
N ASN A 282 -10.01 15.79 18.05
CA ASN A 282 -8.78 15.00 18.16
C ASN A 282 -7.95 15.48 19.37
N PRO A 283 -8.43 15.27 20.60
CA PRO A 283 -7.82 15.88 21.79
C PRO A 283 -6.40 15.38 22.09
N GLU A 284 -6.03 14.21 21.58
CA GLU A 284 -4.81 13.48 21.98
C GLU A 284 -4.06 12.89 20.76
N ILE A 285 -3.60 13.76 19.86
CA ILE A 285 -2.70 13.37 18.76
C ILE A 285 -1.42 12.75 19.36
N PRO A 286 -1.07 11.50 18.99
CA PRO A 286 0.12 10.83 19.49
C PRO A 286 1.40 11.63 19.24
N GLU A 287 2.33 11.60 20.21
CA GLU A 287 3.60 12.34 20.11
C GLU A 287 4.42 11.86 18.90
N GLN A 288 4.51 10.54 18.72
CA GLN A 288 5.25 9.95 17.61
C GLN A 288 4.70 10.39 16.25
N LEU A 289 3.38 10.36 16.09
CA LEU A 289 2.73 10.89 14.89
C LEU A 289 3.04 12.38 14.69
N ARG A 290 2.98 13.19 15.76
CA ARG A 290 3.28 14.63 15.68
C ARG A 290 4.68 14.89 15.15
N GLN A 291 5.69 14.24 15.71
CA GLN A 291 7.09 14.41 15.32
C GLN A 291 7.32 14.00 13.86
N ASN A 292 6.72 12.89 13.44
CA ASN A 292 6.80 12.42 12.05
C ASN A 292 6.09 13.38 11.09
N LEU A 293 4.90 13.87 11.42
CA LEU A 293 4.19 14.82 10.55
C LEU A 293 4.98 16.12 10.36
N VAL A 294 5.65 16.62 11.41
CA VAL A 294 6.52 17.81 11.29
C VAL A 294 7.70 17.54 10.34
N SER A 295 8.34 16.38 10.43
CA SER A 295 9.47 16.05 9.55
C SER A 295 9.02 15.84 8.09
N LEU A 296 7.90 15.15 7.88
CA LEU A 296 7.30 14.94 6.57
C LEU A 296 6.83 16.26 5.94
N ALA A 297 6.23 17.17 6.72
CA ALA A 297 5.83 18.48 6.22
C ALA A 297 7.02 19.34 5.79
N ARG A 298 8.14 19.26 6.51
CA ARG A 298 9.39 19.91 6.07
C ARG A 298 9.92 19.30 4.78
N GLN A 299 9.86 17.98 4.61
CA GLN A 299 10.27 17.34 3.35
C GLN A 299 9.37 17.76 2.19
N ALA A 300 8.05 17.76 2.42
CA ALA A 300 7.06 18.18 1.46
C ALA A 300 7.24 19.64 1.01
N GLN A 301 7.56 20.54 1.95
CA GLN A 301 7.76 21.96 1.64
C GLN A 301 8.93 22.19 0.66
N PHE A 302 9.98 21.35 0.69
CA PHE A 302 11.14 21.52 -0.19
C PHE A 302 10.86 21.09 -1.64
N LYS A 303 9.80 20.29 -1.85
CA LYS A 303 9.39 19.78 -3.16
C LYS A 303 8.20 20.58 -3.74
N ALA A 304 7.66 21.55 -3.01
CA ALA A 304 6.46 22.28 -3.37
C ALA A 304 6.71 23.79 -3.57
N ASN A 305 6.08 24.36 -4.60
CA ASN A 305 6.16 25.78 -4.93
C ASN A 305 4.98 26.61 -4.39
N SER A 306 3.95 25.96 -3.85
CA SER A 306 2.74 26.58 -3.28
C SER A 306 2.25 25.78 -2.07
N LEU A 307 1.38 26.37 -1.26
CA LEU A 307 0.76 25.68 -0.13
C LEU A 307 -0.08 24.48 -0.59
N GLN A 308 -0.83 24.64 -1.68
CA GLN A 308 -1.68 23.56 -2.22
C GLN A 308 -0.84 22.36 -2.65
N THR A 309 0.22 22.60 -3.42
CA THR A 309 1.17 21.54 -3.80
C THR A 309 1.88 20.98 -2.57
N GLY A 310 2.14 21.80 -1.55
CA GLY A 310 2.74 21.37 -0.29
C GLY A 310 1.86 20.39 0.49
N VAL A 311 0.54 20.59 0.50
CA VAL A 311 -0.42 19.67 1.11
C VAL A 311 -0.47 18.34 0.33
N GLN A 312 -0.52 18.40 -1.01
CA GLN A 312 -0.49 17.20 -1.85
C GLN A 312 0.82 16.41 -1.66
N GLN A 313 1.96 17.11 -1.60
CA GLN A 313 3.24 16.47 -1.36
C GLN A 313 3.29 15.86 0.04
N LEU A 314 2.74 16.55 1.06
CA LEU A 314 2.65 15.98 2.41
C LEU A 314 1.84 14.69 2.43
N GLU A 315 0.75 14.61 1.67
CA GLU A 315 -0.02 13.37 1.51
C GLU A 315 0.85 12.24 0.95
N GLN A 316 1.63 12.51 -0.09
CA GLN A 316 2.56 11.54 -0.67
C GLN A 316 3.67 11.11 0.29
N GLU A 317 4.24 12.05 1.06
CA GLU A 317 5.26 11.72 2.07
C GLU A 317 4.66 10.84 3.19
N ILE A 318 3.43 11.11 3.63
CA ILE A 318 2.72 10.28 4.62
C ILE A 318 2.45 8.88 4.04
N ALA A 319 1.99 8.78 2.79
CA ALA A 319 1.75 7.51 2.11
C ALA A 319 3.04 6.68 2.01
N THR A 320 4.14 7.30 1.58
CA THR A 320 5.46 6.66 1.47
C THR A 320 5.97 6.20 2.84
N TRP A 321 5.85 7.04 3.87
CA TRP A 321 6.21 6.69 5.24
C TRP A 321 5.40 5.50 5.77
N PHE A 322 4.10 5.46 5.47
CA PHE A 322 3.24 4.35 5.81
C PHE A 322 3.68 3.06 5.10
N ASP A 323 3.95 3.10 3.79
CA ASP A 323 4.39 1.93 3.03
C ASP A 323 5.70 1.34 3.59
N HIS A 324 6.69 2.18 3.87
CA HIS A 324 7.95 1.73 4.50
C HIS A 324 7.73 1.13 5.90
N SER A 325 6.76 1.65 6.66
CA SER A 325 6.40 1.06 7.95
C SER A 325 5.72 -0.30 7.77
N MET A 326 4.79 -0.40 6.83
CA MET A 326 4.07 -1.63 6.55
C MET A 326 4.99 -2.72 6.00
N GLU A 327 5.93 -2.38 5.13
CA GLU A 327 6.96 -3.31 4.63
C GLU A 327 7.78 -3.91 5.78
N ARG A 328 8.27 -3.08 6.70
CA ARG A 328 9.01 -3.55 7.89
C ARG A 328 8.15 -4.42 8.81
N SER A 329 6.89 -4.02 9.02
CA SER A 329 5.97 -4.78 9.87
C SER A 329 5.62 -6.14 9.26
N SER A 330 5.49 -6.23 7.93
CA SER A 330 5.11 -7.46 7.21
C SER A 330 6.10 -8.61 7.45
N GLY A 331 7.38 -8.28 7.70
CA GLY A 331 8.40 -9.28 8.06
C GLY A 331 8.12 -9.99 9.38
N VAL A 332 7.46 -9.34 10.35
CA VAL A 332 7.03 -9.98 11.61
C VAL A 332 5.90 -10.97 11.32
N TYR A 333 4.89 -10.56 10.55
CA TYR A 333 3.80 -11.43 10.10
C TYR A 333 4.31 -12.68 9.35
N LYS A 334 5.23 -12.50 8.40
CA LYS A 334 5.80 -13.61 7.62
C LYS A 334 6.56 -14.60 8.49
N ARG A 335 7.28 -14.14 9.52
CA ARG A 335 7.97 -15.01 10.49
C ARG A 335 7.00 -15.79 11.35
N ASN A 336 5.95 -15.15 11.88
CA ASN A 336 4.95 -15.84 12.69
C ASN A 336 4.18 -16.88 11.85
N SER A 337 3.80 -16.51 10.62
CA SER A 337 3.10 -17.39 9.67
C SER A 337 3.92 -18.63 9.32
N LYS A 338 5.25 -18.53 9.20
CA LYS A 338 6.13 -19.70 9.00
C LYS A 338 6.07 -20.69 10.16
N GLY A 339 6.03 -20.22 11.40
CA GLY A 339 5.88 -21.09 12.57
C GLY A 339 4.56 -21.89 12.54
N ILE A 340 3.47 -21.22 12.14
CA ILE A 340 2.17 -21.86 11.95
C ILE A 340 2.19 -22.84 10.77
N ALA A 341 2.83 -22.48 9.65
CA ALA A 341 2.99 -23.38 8.50
C ALA A 341 3.70 -24.68 8.89
N ILE A 342 4.75 -24.58 9.72
CA ILE A 342 5.45 -25.75 10.27
C ILE A 342 4.48 -26.61 11.09
N ALA A 343 3.74 -26.02 12.02
CA ALA A 343 2.78 -26.75 12.86
C ALA A 343 1.68 -27.44 12.02
N ILE A 344 1.14 -26.75 11.01
CA ILE A 344 0.17 -27.32 10.07
C ILE A 344 0.80 -28.46 9.26
N GLY A 345 2.04 -28.30 8.78
CA GLY A 345 2.76 -29.34 8.04
C GLY A 345 2.92 -30.64 8.85
N PHE A 346 3.31 -30.54 10.13
CA PHE A 346 3.37 -31.71 11.01
C PHE A 346 1.99 -32.33 11.25
N LEU A 347 0.96 -31.50 11.47
CA LEU A 347 -0.41 -31.95 11.68
C LEU A 347 -0.96 -32.67 10.44
N VAL A 348 -0.73 -32.12 9.24
CA VAL A 348 -1.12 -32.72 7.97
C VAL A 348 -0.37 -34.03 7.76
N ALA A 349 0.94 -34.11 8.05
CA ALA A 349 1.69 -35.36 7.92
C ALA A 349 1.13 -36.48 8.80
N ILE A 350 0.73 -36.18 10.05
CA ILE A 350 0.13 -37.15 10.97
C ILE A 350 -1.27 -37.55 10.49
N ILE A 351 -2.14 -36.58 10.19
CA ILE A 351 -3.53 -36.84 9.78
C ILE A 351 -3.57 -37.61 8.46
N SER A 352 -2.71 -37.28 7.51
CA SER A 352 -2.60 -37.98 6.23
C SER A 352 -1.83 -39.29 6.30
N ASN A 353 -1.24 -39.65 7.46
CA ASN A 353 -0.30 -40.77 7.58
C ASN A 353 0.79 -40.75 6.50
N ALA A 354 1.34 -39.57 6.22
CA ALA A 354 2.43 -39.40 5.25
C ALA A 354 3.75 -39.86 5.87
N ASP A 355 4.03 -41.16 5.80
CA ASP A 355 5.31 -41.73 6.22
C ASP A 355 6.30 -41.74 5.04
N THR A 356 7.33 -40.89 5.11
CA THR A 356 8.39 -40.78 4.09
C THR A 356 8.98 -42.13 3.70
N PHE A 357 9.25 -43.01 4.67
CA PHE A 357 9.88 -44.30 4.39
C PHE A 357 8.93 -45.22 3.63
N HIS A 358 7.65 -45.18 3.98
CA HIS A 358 6.63 -45.95 3.28
C HIS A 358 6.44 -45.44 1.85
N ILE A 359 6.37 -44.11 1.66
CA ILE A 359 6.23 -43.48 0.35
C ILE A 359 7.38 -43.92 -0.57
N VAL A 360 8.63 -43.82 -0.11
CA VAL A 360 9.81 -44.24 -0.88
C VAL A 360 9.79 -45.75 -1.17
N ASN A 361 9.44 -46.58 -0.18
CA ASN A 361 9.35 -48.03 -0.37
C ASN A 361 8.28 -48.42 -1.39
N ARG A 362 7.11 -47.76 -1.37
CA ARG A 362 6.05 -47.98 -2.37
C ARG A 362 6.47 -47.51 -3.76
N LEU A 363 7.03 -46.30 -3.86
CA LEU A 363 7.53 -45.76 -5.12
C LEU A 363 8.62 -46.65 -5.73
N SER A 364 9.52 -47.22 -4.93
CA SER A 364 10.58 -48.11 -5.45
C SER A 364 10.06 -49.46 -5.96
N LYS A 365 8.96 -49.98 -5.42
CA LYS A 365 8.42 -51.31 -5.74
C LYS A 365 7.34 -51.31 -6.82
N ASP A 366 6.57 -50.24 -6.93
CA ASP A 366 5.43 -50.15 -7.86
C ASP A 366 5.80 -49.36 -9.13
N SER A 367 5.91 -50.05 -10.27
CA SER A 367 6.21 -49.42 -11.56
C SER A 367 5.04 -48.63 -12.15
N ILE A 368 3.80 -49.06 -11.88
CA ILE A 368 2.60 -48.42 -12.41
C ILE A 368 2.43 -47.07 -11.71
N LEU A 369 2.55 -47.04 -10.38
CA LEU A 369 2.49 -45.82 -9.59
C LEU A 369 3.54 -44.80 -10.06
N ARG A 370 4.79 -45.23 -10.27
CA ARG A 370 5.85 -44.34 -10.80
C ARG A 370 5.51 -43.79 -12.17
N SER A 371 5.06 -44.63 -13.11
CA SER A 371 4.73 -44.20 -14.46
C SER A 371 3.59 -43.19 -14.48
N THR A 372 2.56 -43.40 -13.66
CA THR A 372 1.40 -42.50 -13.55
C THR A 372 1.82 -41.15 -12.99
N ILE A 373 2.62 -41.13 -11.90
CA ILE A 373 3.11 -39.89 -11.31
C ILE A 373 4.08 -39.16 -12.24
N SER A 374 4.97 -39.87 -12.93
CA SER A 374 5.87 -39.27 -13.91
C SER A 374 5.09 -38.56 -15.02
N ASN A 375 4.05 -39.19 -15.55
CA ASN A 375 3.23 -38.59 -16.62
C ASN A 375 2.48 -37.35 -16.11
N ALA A 376 1.92 -37.42 -14.90
CA ALA A 376 1.30 -36.27 -14.24
C ALA A 376 2.28 -35.11 -14.03
N ALA A 377 3.51 -35.41 -13.60
CA ALA A 377 4.58 -34.41 -13.45
C ALA A 377 5.03 -33.79 -14.79
N ASP A 378 5.09 -34.59 -15.88
CA ASP A 378 5.38 -34.10 -17.23
C ASP A 378 4.33 -33.09 -17.70
N GLN A 379 3.05 -33.39 -17.47
CA GLN A 379 1.94 -32.47 -17.80
C GLN A 379 2.02 -31.16 -17.02
N LEU A 380 2.32 -31.24 -15.71
CA LEU A 380 2.41 -30.07 -14.85
C LEU A 380 3.56 -29.12 -15.21
N VAL A 381 4.71 -29.65 -15.64
CA VAL A 381 5.86 -28.81 -16.08
C VAL A 381 5.71 -28.34 -17.53
N ALA A 382 4.91 -29.03 -18.35
CA ALA A 382 4.65 -28.65 -19.73
C ALA A 382 3.69 -27.46 -19.87
N GLN A 383 2.88 -27.17 -18.85
CA GLN A 383 2.09 -25.94 -18.81
C GLN A 383 3.01 -24.75 -18.49
N PRO A 384 3.17 -23.75 -19.39
CA PRO A 384 3.91 -22.54 -19.07
C PRO A 384 3.15 -21.81 -17.97
N LEU A 385 3.69 -21.80 -16.75
CA LEU A 385 3.22 -20.85 -15.73
C LEU A 385 3.33 -19.46 -16.36
N GLN A 386 2.19 -18.80 -16.55
CA GLN A 386 2.17 -17.38 -16.85
C GLN A 386 2.93 -16.69 -15.71
N THR A 387 4.17 -16.30 -15.98
CA THR A 387 4.89 -15.40 -15.09
C THR A 387 4.04 -14.14 -15.05
N PRO A 388 3.65 -13.61 -13.87
CA PRO A 388 2.98 -12.32 -13.83
C PRO A 388 3.86 -11.37 -14.63
N ALA A 389 3.29 -10.78 -15.68
CA ALA A 389 4.01 -9.92 -16.60
C ALA A 389 4.92 -9.01 -15.77
N SER A 390 6.24 -9.15 -15.97
CA SER A 390 7.11 -8.00 -15.78
C SER A 390 6.43 -6.88 -16.55
N LEU A 391 5.97 -5.86 -15.82
CA LEU A 391 5.39 -4.65 -16.39
C LEU A 391 6.20 -4.31 -17.66
N PRO A 392 5.54 -4.06 -18.81
CA PRO A 392 6.28 -3.58 -19.95
C PRO A 392 7.09 -2.38 -19.49
N SER A 393 8.41 -2.48 -19.62
CA SER A 393 9.30 -1.35 -19.50
C SER A 393 8.67 -0.24 -20.33
N GLU A 394 8.32 0.84 -19.65
CA GLU A 394 7.88 2.09 -20.26
C GLU A 394 8.71 2.32 -21.53
N PRO A 395 8.09 2.39 -22.72
CA PRO A 395 8.84 2.68 -23.94
C PRO A 395 9.44 4.06 -23.75
N ALA A 396 10.78 4.12 -23.85
CA ALA A 396 11.51 5.37 -23.93
C ALA A 396 10.85 6.28 -24.98
N ALA A 397 10.62 7.52 -24.58
CA ALA A 397 10.08 8.60 -25.40
C ALA A 397 10.65 8.57 -26.83
N SER A 398 9.76 8.37 -27.81
CA SER A 398 9.99 8.79 -29.19
C SER A 398 8.98 9.89 -29.50
N ALA A 399 9.50 11.01 -29.99
CA ALA A 399 8.78 12.22 -30.37
C ALA A 399 7.83 11.98 -31.57
N PRO A 400 6.93 12.94 -31.90
CA PRO A 400 5.67 12.69 -32.58
C PRO A 400 5.81 12.62 -34.11
N GLU A 401 5.09 11.70 -34.75
CA GLU A 401 4.79 11.74 -36.19
C GLU A 401 3.31 12.05 -36.43
N GLU A 402 3.09 12.76 -37.53
CA GLU A 402 1.94 13.55 -37.95
C GLU A 402 0.61 12.79 -38.17
N PHE A 403 -0.46 13.59 -38.11
CA PHE A 403 -1.85 13.29 -38.44
C PHE A 403 -2.06 12.83 -39.90
N GLU A 404 -3.01 11.90 -40.10
CA GLU A 404 -4.05 12.04 -41.14
C GLU A 404 -5.32 11.21 -40.79
N PRO A 405 -6.55 11.67 -41.14
CA PRO A 405 -7.80 11.07 -40.65
C PRO A 405 -8.50 10.24 -41.73
N GLU A 406 -9.13 9.10 -41.37
CA GLU A 406 -10.13 8.51 -42.26
C GLU A 406 -11.30 7.81 -41.53
N ALA A 407 -12.49 8.32 -41.87
CA ALA A 407 -13.82 7.73 -42.03
C ALA A 407 -14.48 6.88 -40.91
N VAL A 408 -15.65 7.40 -40.50
CA VAL A 408 -16.68 6.80 -39.64
C VAL A 408 -17.62 5.91 -40.49
N GLU A 409 -17.89 4.68 -40.04
CA GLU A 409 -19.15 3.97 -40.35
C GLU A 409 -19.64 3.11 -39.15
N PRO A 410 -20.95 2.82 -39.05
CA PRO A 410 -21.64 2.64 -37.77
C PRO A 410 -21.82 1.17 -37.30
N LEU A 411 -22.03 1.04 -36.00
CA LEU A 411 -22.31 -0.18 -35.21
C LEU A 411 -23.39 -1.12 -35.78
N PRO A 412 -23.26 -2.44 -35.49
CA PRO A 412 -24.40 -3.26 -35.10
C PRO A 412 -24.26 -3.78 -33.66
N SER A 413 -25.41 -4.05 -33.05
CA SER A 413 -25.65 -4.23 -31.62
C SER A 413 -25.43 -5.67 -31.10
N ALA A 414 -25.10 -5.73 -29.79
CA ALA A 414 -25.24 -6.84 -28.82
C ALA A 414 -24.10 -7.88 -28.69
N PRO A 415 -23.95 -8.58 -27.55
CA PRO A 415 -24.37 -8.32 -26.15
C PRO A 415 -23.16 -8.19 -25.18
N LEU A 416 -23.43 -7.69 -23.98
CA LEU A 416 -22.48 -7.41 -22.89
C LEU A 416 -21.48 -8.56 -22.61
N PRO A 417 -20.15 -8.32 -22.67
CA PRO A 417 -19.16 -9.15 -22.01
C PRO A 417 -19.12 -8.83 -20.52
N VAL A 418 -19.14 -9.87 -19.70
CA VAL A 418 -18.87 -9.87 -18.26
C VAL A 418 -17.55 -9.13 -18.02
N GLU A 419 -17.58 -8.04 -17.24
CA GLU A 419 -16.38 -7.32 -16.82
C GLU A 419 -15.46 -8.27 -16.03
N PRO A 420 -14.18 -8.41 -16.40
CA PRO A 420 -13.19 -9.05 -15.55
C PRO A 420 -12.88 -8.11 -14.36
N GLU A 421 -12.65 -8.69 -13.18
CA GLU A 421 -12.18 -7.99 -11.99
C GLU A 421 -10.92 -7.16 -12.31
N VAL A 422 -11.08 -5.86 -12.47
CA VAL A 422 -9.97 -4.91 -12.56
C VAL A 422 -9.53 -4.53 -11.14
N GLY A 423 -8.27 -4.82 -10.82
CA GLY A 423 -7.49 -3.96 -9.92
C GLY A 423 -7.16 -4.50 -8.53
N GLN A 424 -6.46 -5.64 -8.43
CA GLN A 424 -5.61 -5.95 -7.26
C GLN A 424 -4.26 -6.50 -7.72
N ALA A 425 -3.52 -5.70 -8.47
CA ALA A 425 -2.15 -6.01 -8.85
C ALA A 425 -1.32 -4.72 -8.82
N ALA A 426 -1.11 -4.17 -7.62
CA ALA A 426 -0.06 -3.19 -7.39
C ALA A 426 0.56 -3.45 -6.02
N ALA A 427 1.85 -3.82 -6.04
CA ALA A 427 2.80 -3.79 -4.93
C ALA A 427 2.52 -4.65 -3.68
N ASN A 428 2.36 -5.98 -3.84
CA ASN A 428 2.64 -6.91 -2.74
C ASN A 428 3.34 -8.18 -3.24
N PRO A 429 4.59 -8.49 -2.82
CA PRO A 429 5.30 -9.69 -3.27
C PRO A 429 4.58 -11.00 -2.89
N ASP A 430 3.75 -10.97 -1.83
CA ASP A 430 2.94 -12.11 -1.42
C ASP A 430 1.75 -12.40 -2.38
N SER A 431 1.32 -11.42 -3.18
CA SER A 431 0.22 -11.61 -4.17
C SER A 431 0.68 -12.41 -5.40
N ALA A 432 1.92 -12.19 -5.85
CA ALA A 432 2.51 -12.95 -6.95
C ALA A 432 2.72 -14.41 -6.59
N GLU A 433 3.11 -14.68 -5.33
CA GLU A 433 3.23 -16.05 -4.81
C GLU A 433 1.85 -16.72 -4.71
N ALA A 434 0.82 -16.02 -4.21
CA ALA A 434 -0.54 -16.55 -4.14
C ALA A 434 -1.12 -16.90 -5.53
N VAL A 435 -0.93 -16.04 -6.53
CA VAL A 435 -1.34 -16.33 -7.92
C VAL A 435 -0.60 -17.54 -8.48
N ARG A 436 0.70 -17.64 -8.25
CA ARG A 436 1.49 -18.82 -8.66
C ARG A 436 0.98 -20.10 -8.00
N LEU A 437 0.67 -20.06 -6.70
CA LEU A 437 0.16 -21.22 -5.97
C LEU A 437 -1.21 -21.67 -6.50
N ARG A 438 -2.09 -20.73 -6.87
CA ARG A 438 -3.38 -21.05 -7.51
C ARG A 438 -3.17 -21.75 -8.86
N ASN A 439 -2.29 -21.24 -9.71
CA ASN A 439 -1.99 -21.88 -10.98
C ASN A 439 -1.39 -23.29 -10.81
N ILE A 440 -0.52 -23.47 -9.80
CA ILE A 440 0.05 -24.79 -9.47
C ILE A 440 -1.05 -25.74 -8.99
N ARG A 441 -1.99 -25.25 -8.17
CA ARG A 441 -3.14 -26.03 -7.70
C ARG A 441 -3.98 -26.53 -8.86
N ASP A 442 -4.42 -25.64 -9.74
CA ASP A 442 -5.31 -26.00 -10.86
C ASP A 442 -4.64 -27.07 -11.76
N ALA A 443 -3.35 -26.91 -12.03
CA ALA A 443 -2.57 -27.88 -12.78
C ALA A 443 -2.41 -29.24 -12.05
N VAL A 444 -2.30 -29.23 -10.72
CA VAL A 444 -2.24 -30.46 -9.91
C VAL A 444 -3.60 -31.17 -9.88
N ASP A 445 -4.70 -30.44 -9.74
CA ASP A 445 -6.05 -31.02 -9.68
C ASP A 445 -6.41 -31.78 -10.97
N ASP A 446 -6.03 -31.23 -12.13
CA ASP A 446 -6.17 -31.92 -13.43
C ASP A 446 -5.30 -33.18 -13.51
N ALA A 447 -4.09 -33.14 -12.96
CA ALA A 447 -3.13 -34.25 -12.99
C ALA A 447 -3.45 -35.37 -11.98
N LEU A 448 -4.34 -35.12 -11.01
CA LEU A 448 -4.67 -36.03 -9.92
C LEU A 448 -5.86 -36.96 -10.21
N GLN A 449 -6.60 -36.76 -11.32
CA GLN A 449 -7.77 -37.57 -11.65
C GLN A 449 -7.40 -39.07 -11.81
N GLY A 450 -7.71 -39.87 -10.78
CA GLY A 450 -7.51 -41.32 -10.78
C GLY A 450 -6.24 -41.85 -10.10
N LEU A 451 -5.46 -40.99 -9.40
CA LEU A 451 -4.22 -41.42 -8.74
C LEU A 451 -4.45 -41.86 -7.28
N SER A 452 -4.17 -43.13 -6.96
CA SER A 452 -4.15 -43.62 -5.57
C SER A 452 -2.79 -43.37 -4.93
N LEU A 453 -2.71 -42.41 -4.01
CA LEU A 453 -1.46 -42.04 -3.33
C LEU A 453 -1.09 -43.03 -2.20
N PRO A 454 0.22 -43.28 -1.96
CA PRO A 454 0.71 -44.18 -0.90
C PRO A 454 0.68 -43.50 0.49
N ILE A 455 -0.47 -42.94 0.86
CA ILE A 455 -0.73 -42.23 2.12
C ILE A 455 -2.08 -42.66 2.70
N GLY A 456 -2.33 -42.35 3.97
CA GLY A 456 -3.61 -42.59 4.64
C GLY A 456 -3.60 -43.74 5.64
N TRP A 457 -4.62 -43.74 6.51
CA TRP A 457 -4.79 -44.68 7.62
C TRP A 457 -5.53 -45.97 7.26
N ASN A 458 -5.62 -46.30 5.97
CA ASN A 458 -6.29 -47.52 5.55
C ASN A 458 -5.53 -48.77 6.05
N GLN A 459 -6.25 -49.90 6.17
CA GLN A 459 -5.68 -51.13 6.72
C GLN A 459 -4.52 -51.67 5.87
N ALA A 460 -4.56 -51.48 4.54
CA ALA A 460 -3.51 -51.91 3.62
C ALA A 460 -2.18 -51.16 3.88
N ASN A 461 -2.22 -49.84 4.00
CA ASN A 461 -1.05 -49.00 4.25
C ASN A 461 -0.52 -49.21 5.68
N THR A 462 -1.43 -49.26 6.67
CA THR A 462 -1.05 -49.46 8.07
C THR A 462 -0.39 -50.82 8.30
N SER A 463 -0.90 -51.88 7.67
CA SER A 463 -0.31 -53.22 7.77
C SER A 463 1.02 -53.30 7.02
N ALA A 464 1.10 -52.74 5.82
CA ALA A 464 2.34 -52.64 5.06
C ALA A 464 3.44 -51.90 5.83
N GLN A 465 3.13 -50.75 6.43
CA GLN A 465 4.07 -49.97 7.26
C GLN A 465 4.61 -50.78 8.46
N THR A 466 3.74 -51.56 9.12
CA THR A 466 4.17 -52.43 10.24
C THR A 466 5.10 -53.54 9.75
N ILE A 467 4.74 -54.21 8.65
CA ILE A 467 5.57 -55.28 8.06
C ILE A 467 6.92 -54.72 7.62
N GLU A 468 6.93 -53.58 6.95
CA GLU A 468 8.16 -52.92 6.52
C GLU A 468 9.07 -52.58 7.72
N SER A 469 8.51 -52.15 8.86
CA SER A 469 9.29 -51.84 10.05
C SER A 469 10.00 -53.09 10.62
N GLN A 470 9.33 -54.24 10.60
CA GLN A 470 9.85 -55.51 11.11
C GLN A 470 11.13 -55.96 10.39
N TYR A 471 11.24 -55.67 9.09
CA TYR A 471 12.41 -56.00 8.26
C TYR A 471 13.41 -54.85 8.10
N SER A 472 13.33 -53.81 8.93
CA SER A 472 14.27 -52.70 8.86
C SER A 472 15.70 -53.15 9.22
N LEU A 473 16.66 -52.70 8.40
CA LEU A 473 18.09 -52.90 8.62
C LEU A 473 18.60 -52.19 9.88
N ILE A 474 17.91 -51.12 10.31
CA ILE A 474 18.26 -50.34 11.50
C ILE A 474 17.49 -50.92 12.70
N PRO A 475 18.15 -51.44 13.75
CA PRO A 475 17.50 -52.15 14.87
C PRO A 475 16.40 -51.34 15.57
N PHE A 476 16.59 -50.04 15.72
CA PHE A 476 15.62 -49.13 16.36
C PHE A 476 14.34 -48.93 15.51
N PHE A 477 14.42 -49.11 14.19
CA PHE A 477 13.26 -49.00 13.28
C PHE A 477 12.42 -50.28 13.18
N ARG A 478 12.80 -51.33 13.93
CA ARG A 478 11.98 -52.53 14.14
C ARG A 478 10.76 -52.26 15.02
N VAL A 479 10.77 -51.15 15.77
CA VAL A 479 9.61 -50.67 16.51
C VAL A 479 8.70 -49.88 15.55
N PRO A 480 7.49 -50.38 15.20
CA PRO A 480 6.67 -49.82 14.13
C PRO A 480 6.30 -48.35 14.35
N TYR A 481 5.89 -48.00 15.57
CA TYR A 481 5.50 -46.64 15.90
C TYR A 481 6.65 -45.64 15.78
N LEU A 482 7.87 -46.09 16.07
CA LEU A 482 9.05 -45.24 16.13
C LEU A 482 9.55 -44.87 14.73
N ARG A 483 9.55 -45.84 13.80
CA ARG A 483 9.80 -45.57 12.39
C ARG A 483 8.77 -44.61 11.80
N ARG A 484 7.48 -44.78 12.15
CA ARG A 484 6.40 -43.89 11.68
C ARG A 484 6.54 -42.46 12.21
N ILE A 485 6.86 -42.30 13.49
CA ILE A 485 7.08 -40.96 14.09
C ILE A 485 8.22 -40.24 13.34
N ILE A 486 9.31 -40.94 13.02
CA ILE A 486 10.43 -40.36 12.27
C ILE A 486 10.01 -40.08 10.81
N GLY A 487 9.23 -40.96 10.20
CA GLY A 487 8.65 -40.75 8.87
C GLY A 487 7.78 -39.49 8.82
N TRP A 488 6.84 -39.34 9.75
CA TRP A 488 6.01 -38.13 9.91
C TRP A 488 6.84 -36.90 10.25
N PHE A 489 7.95 -37.07 10.99
CA PHE A 489 8.83 -35.95 11.30
C PHE A 489 9.51 -35.41 10.04
N ILE A 490 10.06 -36.30 9.21
CA ILE A 490 10.66 -35.93 7.92
C ILE A 490 9.60 -35.34 6.99
N SER A 491 8.42 -35.95 6.90
CA SER A 491 7.32 -35.44 6.10
C SER A 491 6.85 -34.07 6.59
N GLY A 492 6.70 -33.85 7.90
CA GLY A 492 6.34 -32.55 8.46
C GLY A 492 7.31 -31.44 8.09
N ILE A 493 8.63 -31.71 8.16
CA ILE A 493 9.65 -30.78 7.66
C ILE A 493 9.50 -30.54 6.16
N ALA A 494 9.33 -31.60 5.36
CA ALA A 494 9.13 -31.50 3.91
C ALA A 494 7.92 -30.64 3.55
N LEU A 495 6.78 -30.83 4.21
CA LEU A 495 5.55 -30.06 4.00
C LEU A 495 5.72 -28.59 4.43
N SER A 496 6.49 -28.34 5.48
CA SER A 496 6.75 -26.97 5.95
C SER A 496 7.57 -26.12 4.97
N MET A 497 8.25 -26.73 3.99
CA MET A 497 8.98 -26.00 2.96
C MET A 497 8.06 -25.29 1.94
N GLY A 498 6.78 -25.71 1.86
CA GLY A 498 5.78 -25.10 0.99
C GLY A 498 5.82 -25.62 -0.45
N ALA A 499 4.71 -25.42 -1.17
CA ALA A 499 4.53 -25.95 -2.51
C ALA A 499 5.48 -25.34 -3.56
N SER A 500 5.80 -24.05 -3.42
CA SER A 500 6.72 -23.34 -4.33
C SER A 500 8.11 -24.00 -4.38
N PHE A 501 8.64 -24.43 -3.23
CA PHE A 501 9.90 -25.17 -3.15
C PHE A 501 9.85 -26.48 -3.94
N TRP A 502 8.82 -27.30 -3.74
CA TRP A 502 8.69 -28.61 -4.40
C TRP A 502 8.42 -28.47 -5.89
N TYR A 503 7.69 -27.43 -6.32
CA TYR A 503 7.48 -27.11 -7.73
C TYR A 503 8.80 -26.74 -8.43
N ASP A 504 9.60 -25.87 -7.82
CA ASP A 504 10.91 -25.48 -8.36
C ASP A 504 11.85 -26.68 -8.45
N LEU A 505 11.82 -27.56 -7.44
CA LEU A 505 12.61 -28.78 -7.43
C LEU A 505 12.15 -29.75 -8.53
N LEU A 506 10.85 -29.93 -8.70
CA LEU A 506 10.27 -30.75 -9.77
C LEU A 506 10.71 -30.22 -11.15
N SER A 507 10.55 -28.93 -11.37
CA SER A 507 10.94 -28.25 -12.62
C SER A 507 12.43 -28.45 -12.93
N LYS A 508 13.31 -28.33 -11.92
CA LYS A 508 14.76 -28.57 -12.07
C LYS A 508 15.05 -30.01 -12.47
N VAL A 509 14.48 -31.00 -11.77
CA VAL A 509 14.71 -32.42 -12.04
C VAL A 509 14.19 -32.83 -13.41
N MET A 510 13.02 -32.33 -13.79
CA MET A 510 12.38 -32.62 -15.09
C MET A 510 13.21 -32.07 -16.26
N ARG A 511 13.76 -30.86 -16.14
CA ARG A 511 14.69 -30.31 -17.15
C ARG A 511 15.93 -31.17 -17.33
N VAL A 512 16.55 -31.63 -16.23
CA VAL A 512 17.75 -32.48 -16.28
C VAL A 512 17.43 -33.82 -16.96
N ARG A 513 16.32 -34.46 -16.57
CA ARG A 513 15.86 -35.72 -17.19
C ARG A 513 15.61 -35.55 -18.69
N ASN A 514 14.98 -34.45 -19.09
CA ASN A 514 14.64 -34.18 -20.48
C ASN A 514 15.87 -33.79 -21.33
N SER A 515 16.88 -33.14 -20.75
CA SER A 515 18.16 -32.88 -21.42
C SER A 515 18.96 -34.17 -21.70
N GLY A 516 18.89 -35.15 -20.80
CA GLY A 516 19.54 -36.46 -21.02
C GLY A 516 18.92 -37.25 -22.18
N ARG A 517 17.60 -37.16 -22.35
CA ARG A 517 16.87 -37.81 -23.46
C ARG A 517 17.13 -37.20 -24.84
N ARG A 518 17.53 -35.91 -24.92
CA ARG A 518 17.86 -35.24 -26.21
C ARG A 518 19.19 -35.68 -26.81
N SER A 519 20.13 -36.17 -26.00
CA SER A 519 21.46 -36.58 -26.45
C SER A 519 21.48 -37.96 -27.14
N ASP A 520 20.56 -38.84 -26.78
CA ASP A 520 20.46 -40.20 -27.36
C ASP A 520 19.76 -40.22 -28.74
N ALA A 521 19.20 -39.09 -29.18
CA ALA A 521 18.48 -38.96 -30.45
C ALA A 521 19.37 -38.59 -31.65
N ASN A 522 20.70 -38.56 -31.50
CA ASN A 522 21.62 -38.34 -32.63
C ASN A 522 22.64 -39.48 -32.76
N PRO A 523 22.28 -40.62 -33.40
CA PRO A 523 23.25 -41.62 -33.78
C PRO A 523 24.10 -41.07 -34.93
N ARG A 524 25.41 -41.12 -34.71
CA ARG A 524 26.50 -40.72 -35.61
C ARG A 524 26.24 -41.07 -37.08
N SER A 525 26.27 -40.06 -37.95
CA SER A 525 26.62 -40.25 -39.36
C SER A 525 28.13 -40.45 -39.49
N SER A 526 28.59 -41.68 -39.31
CA SER A 526 29.92 -42.12 -39.73
C SER A 526 29.89 -43.62 -40.01
N ASP A 527 29.68 -44.00 -41.26
CA ASP A 527 30.68 -44.79 -42.00
C ASP A 527 30.31 -44.97 -43.49
N ALA A 528 31.28 -44.56 -44.31
CA ALA A 528 31.81 -45.10 -45.56
C ALA A 528 30.89 -45.77 -46.62
N THR A 529 30.98 -45.24 -47.85
CA THR A 529 31.22 -46.06 -49.06
C THR A 529 32.34 -45.43 -49.90
N PHE A 530 33.38 -46.24 -50.11
CA PHE A 530 34.40 -46.10 -51.15
C PHE A 530 33.82 -46.63 -52.49
N ASP A 531 34.54 -46.38 -53.59
CA ASP A 531 34.27 -46.65 -55.03
C ASP A 531 33.55 -45.47 -55.71
N ASP A 532 34.19 -44.68 -56.59
CA ASP A 532 34.95 -45.02 -57.82
C ASP A 532 36.12 -44.06 -58.07
#